data_AF-A0A967EPU3-F1
#
_entry.id   AF-A0A967EPU3-F1
#
_cell.length_a   1.000
_cell.length_b   1.000
_cell.length_c   1.000
_cell.angle_alpha   90.00
_cell.angle_beta   90.00
_cell.angle_gamma   90.00
#
_symmetry.space_group_name_H-M   'P 1'
#
loop_
_entity.id
_entity.type
_entity.pdbx_description
1 polymer ?
#
loop_
_entity_poly.entity_id
_entity_poly.type
_entity_poly.pdbx_seq_one_letter_code
_entity_poly.pdbx_strand_id
1 'polypeptide(L)'
;MNVEQLQKFKDQLAEMKGQILSGVEETLTEMTSQSGNIPDPNDRATVESDRNFELRIRGRERKLLDKIDGAIERIEDGSYGICDSCGGEIGLKRLEARPVATYCIECKTKQEQREKAQGR
;
A
#
# COMPACT_ATOMS: atom_id res chain seq x y z
N MET A 1 -21.43 2.30 -9.09
CA MET A 1 -20.93 0.90 -9.04
C MET A 1 -22.06 0.00 -8.57
N ASN A 2 -22.07 -1.27 -8.99
CA ASN A 2 -23.04 -2.25 -8.50
C ASN A 2 -22.50 -3.00 -7.27
N VAL A 3 -23.39 -3.68 -6.55
CA VAL A 3 -23.07 -4.40 -5.30
C VAL A 3 -22.03 -5.51 -5.54
N GLU A 4 -22.13 -6.23 -6.67
CA GLU A 4 -21.18 -7.29 -7.02
C GLU A 4 -19.75 -6.76 -7.24
N GLN A 5 -19.60 -5.61 -7.92
CA GLN A 5 -18.28 -4.99 -8.10
C GLN A 5 -17.69 -4.53 -6.77
N LEU A 6 -18.51 -3.92 -5.89
CA LEU A 6 -18.06 -3.49 -4.58
C LEU A 6 -17.58 -4.66 -3.73
N GLN A 7 -18.31 -5.78 -3.73
CA GLN A 7 -17.89 -6.99 -3.04
C GLN A 7 -16.56 -7.52 -3.59
N LYS A 8 -16.41 -7.59 -4.92
CA LYS A 8 -15.16 -8.01 -5.56
C LYS A 8 -13.97 -7.14 -5.13
N PHE A 9 -14.14 -5.81 -5.09
CA PHE A 9 -13.08 -4.91 -4.62
C PHE A 9 -12.78 -5.09 -3.14
N LYS A 10 -13.82 -5.30 -2.30
CA LYS A 10 -13.65 -5.57 -0.87
C LYS A 10 -12.84 -6.85 -0.62
N ASP A 11 -13.16 -7.92 -1.34
CA ASP A 11 -12.45 -9.20 -1.24
C ASP A 11 -10.99 -9.05 -1.67
N GLN A 12 -10.75 -8.36 -2.81
CA GLN A 12 -9.39 -8.08 -3.29
C GLN A 12 -8.58 -7.25 -2.28
N LEU A 13 -9.18 -6.23 -1.68
CA LEU A 13 -8.54 -5.40 -0.66
C LEU A 13 -8.22 -6.20 0.61
N ALA A 14 -9.13 -7.08 1.04
CA ALA A 14 -8.93 -7.96 2.19
C ALA A 14 -7.81 -8.98 1.95
N GLU A 15 -7.73 -9.55 0.75
CA GLU A 15 -6.63 -10.45 0.35
C GLU A 15 -5.28 -9.72 0.39
N MET A 16 -5.19 -8.53 -0.20
CA MET A 16 -3.98 -7.71 -0.16
C MET A 16 -3.56 -7.38 1.27
N LYS A 17 -4.51 -7.07 2.15
CA LYS A 17 -4.27 -6.85 3.58
C LYS A 17 -3.68 -8.10 4.25
N GLY A 18 -4.27 -9.27 3.98
CA GLY A 18 -3.78 -10.55 4.50
C GLY A 18 -2.34 -10.85 4.06
N GLN A 19 -2.02 -10.62 2.78
CA GLN A 19 -0.66 -10.81 2.25
C GLN A 19 0.37 -9.91 2.95
N ILE A 20 0.03 -8.63 3.19
CA ILE A 20 0.93 -7.71 3.91
C ILE A 20 1.14 -8.18 5.35
N LEU A 21 0.09 -8.61 6.05
CA LEU A 21 0.20 -9.08 7.43
C LEU A 21 1.04 -10.36 7.54
N SER A 22 0.85 -11.31 6.64
CA SER A 22 1.69 -12.53 6.56
C SER A 22 3.16 -12.18 6.38
N GLY A 23 3.47 -11.26 5.45
CA GLY A 23 4.85 -10.82 5.22
C GLY A 23 5.48 -10.18 6.47
N VAL A 24 4.70 -9.43 7.26
CA VAL A 24 5.19 -8.85 8.51
C VAL A 24 5.53 -9.95 9.53
N GLU A 25 4.70 -10.98 9.66
CA GLU A 25 4.96 -12.12 10.55
C GLU A 25 6.21 -12.91 10.15
N GLU A 26 6.39 -13.15 8.85
CA GLU A 26 7.58 -13.81 8.28
C GLU A 26 8.85 -13.01 8.60
N THR A 27 8.88 -11.71 8.28
CA THR A 27 10.04 -10.86 8.58
C THR A 27 10.33 -10.78 10.07
N LEU A 28 9.31 -10.73 10.94
CA LEU A 28 9.52 -10.74 12.38
C LEU A 28 10.20 -12.05 12.82
N THR A 29 9.78 -13.18 12.27
CA THR A 29 10.36 -14.50 12.55
C THR A 29 11.81 -14.58 12.08
N GLU A 30 12.11 -14.10 10.87
CA GLU A 30 13.48 -14.04 10.34
C GLU A 30 14.39 -13.13 11.18
N MET A 31 13.93 -11.92 11.50
CA MET A 31 14.72 -10.98 12.29
C MET A 31 14.97 -11.48 13.73
N THR A 32 13.99 -12.17 14.33
CA THR A 32 14.14 -12.71 15.70
C THR A 32 15.02 -13.95 15.74
N SER A 33 14.96 -14.82 14.73
CA SER A 33 15.84 -16.00 14.63
C SER A 33 17.31 -15.63 14.40
N GLN A 34 17.59 -14.53 13.71
CA GLN A 34 18.96 -14.03 13.50
C GLN A 34 19.57 -13.36 14.75
N SER A 35 18.78 -13.03 15.78
CA SER A 35 19.26 -12.32 16.98
C SER A 35 20.38 -13.05 17.76
N GLY A 36 20.49 -14.37 17.58
CA GLY A 36 21.51 -15.19 18.24
C GLY A 36 22.79 -15.40 17.42
N ASN A 37 22.81 -14.97 16.16
CA ASN A 37 23.93 -15.17 15.25
C ASN A 37 24.67 -13.83 15.07
N ILE A 38 25.82 -13.68 15.72
CA ILE A 38 26.64 -12.47 15.60
C ILE A 38 27.38 -12.56 14.27
N PRO A 39 27.11 -11.68 13.29
CA PRO A 39 27.85 -11.67 12.03
C PRO A 39 29.33 -11.41 12.30
N ASP A 40 30.20 -12.05 11.53
CA ASP A 40 31.61 -11.69 11.59
C ASP A 40 31.81 -10.25 11.05
N PRO A 41 32.97 -9.61 11.32
CA PRO A 41 33.21 -8.23 10.91
C PRO A 41 33.08 -7.98 9.39
N ASN A 42 33.34 -8.98 8.54
CA ASN A 42 33.21 -8.83 7.09
C ASN A 42 31.74 -8.94 6.64
N ASP A 43 30.95 -9.83 7.22
CA ASP A 43 29.53 -10.01 6.85
C ASP A 43 28.60 -8.99 7.50
N ARG A 44 29.04 -8.31 8.57
CA ARG A 44 28.23 -7.33 9.31
C ARG A 44 27.68 -6.22 8.42
N ALA A 45 28.47 -5.71 7.49
CA ALA A 45 28.04 -4.63 6.60
C ALA A 45 26.89 -5.07 5.68
N THR A 46 26.94 -6.30 5.18
CA THR A 46 25.92 -6.90 4.31
C THR A 46 24.63 -7.12 5.08
N VAL A 47 24.69 -7.77 6.25
CA VAL A 47 23.52 -8.07 7.09
C VAL A 47 22.77 -6.80 7.51
N GLU A 48 23.50 -5.76 7.92
CA GLU A 48 22.89 -4.47 8.29
C GLU A 48 22.24 -3.76 7.09
N SER A 49 22.86 -3.84 5.91
CA SER A 49 22.29 -3.28 4.67
C SER A 49 20.98 -3.97 4.29
N ASP A 50 20.97 -5.29 4.30
CA ASP A 50 19.78 -6.10 3.96
C ASP A 50 18.65 -5.85 4.97
N ARG A 51 18.98 -5.81 6.27
CA ARG A 51 18.02 -5.47 7.32
C ARG A 51 17.41 -4.08 7.12
N ASN A 52 18.22 -3.08 6.79
CA ASN A 52 17.73 -1.72 6.54
C ASN A 52 16.84 -1.67 5.29
N PHE A 53 17.18 -2.44 4.25
CA PHE A 53 16.35 -2.58 3.06
C PHE A 53 14.98 -3.19 3.39
N GLU A 54 14.95 -4.28 4.14
CA GLU A 54 13.70 -4.93 4.59
C GLU A 54 12.82 -3.98 5.42
N LEU A 55 13.41 -3.26 6.38
CA LEU A 55 12.67 -2.26 7.17
C LEU A 55 12.03 -1.16 6.31
N ARG A 56 12.68 -0.76 5.21
CA ARG A 56 12.11 0.21 4.25
C ARG A 56 10.94 -0.38 3.46
N ILE A 57 11.02 -1.65 3.07
CA ILE A 57 9.90 -2.35 2.41
C ILE A 57 8.71 -2.41 3.36
N ARG A 58 8.91 -2.89 4.59
CA ARG A 58 7.85 -2.95 5.62
C ARG A 58 7.24 -1.59 5.92
N GLY A 59 8.06 -0.53 5.93
CA GLY A 59 7.58 0.85 6.05
C GLY A 59 6.68 1.31 4.89
N ARG A 60 6.94 0.86 3.66
CA ARG A 60 6.07 1.14 2.49
C ARG A 60 4.77 0.35 2.55
N GLU A 61 4.84 -0.91 2.96
CA GLU A 61 3.67 -1.78 3.11
C GLU A 61 2.74 -1.29 4.21
N ARG A 62 3.26 -0.80 5.34
CA ARG A 62 2.42 -0.12 6.36
C ARG A 62 1.61 1.03 5.75
N LYS A 63 2.25 1.90 4.96
CA LYS A 63 1.54 3.00 4.28
C LYS A 63 0.53 2.51 3.24
N LEU A 64 0.74 1.32 2.67
CA LEU A 64 -0.22 0.69 1.77
C LEU A 64 -1.39 0.11 2.55
N LEU A 65 -1.14 -0.51 3.71
CA LEU A 65 -2.15 -1.02 4.62
C LEU A 65 -3.11 0.09 5.06
N ASP A 66 -2.60 1.26 5.46
CA ASP A 66 -3.43 2.42 5.80
C ASP A 66 -4.37 2.83 4.64
N LYS A 67 -3.90 2.70 3.39
CA LYS A 67 -4.71 3.02 2.20
C LYS A 67 -5.72 1.92 1.87
N ILE A 68 -5.40 0.67 2.19
CA ILE A 68 -6.33 -0.46 2.03
C ILE A 68 -7.47 -0.30 3.04
N ASP A 69 -7.15 -0.03 4.30
CA ASP A 69 -8.15 0.18 5.35
C ASP A 69 -9.06 1.36 5.00
N GLY A 70 -8.49 2.50 4.60
CA GLY A 70 -9.29 3.64 4.12
C GLY A 70 -10.07 3.37 2.81
N ALA A 71 -9.67 2.40 1.99
CA ALA A 71 -10.47 2.00 0.83
C ALA A 71 -11.66 1.11 1.24
N ILE A 72 -11.47 0.22 2.22
CA ILE A 72 -12.54 -0.61 2.79
C ILE A 72 -13.58 0.27 3.49
N GLU A 73 -13.15 1.24 4.30
CA GLU A 73 -14.05 2.20 4.96
C GLU A 73 -14.91 2.96 3.93
N ARG A 74 -14.31 3.42 2.83
CA ARG A 74 -15.04 4.08 1.74
C ARG A 74 -16.04 3.17 1.02
N ILE A 75 -15.80 1.86 0.99
CA ILE A 75 -16.77 0.91 0.44
C ILE A 75 -17.97 0.81 1.40
N GLU A 76 -17.72 0.82 2.70
CA GLU A 76 -18.76 0.71 3.74
C GLU A 76 -19.61 1.97 3.86
N ASP A 77 -19.02 3.16 3.71
CA ASP A 77 -19.75 4.44 3.73
C ASP A 77 -20.39 4.83 2.39
N GLY A 78 -20.09 4.08 1.32
CA GLY A 78 -20.64 4.30 -0.03
C GLY A 78 -19.95 5.36 -0.88
N SER A 79 -18.83 5.93 -0.42
CA SER A 79 -18.03 6.93 -1.15
C SER A 79 -16.97 6.32 -2.08
N TYR A 80 -16.80 4.99 -2.07
CA TYR A 80 -15.82 4.32 -2.92
C TYR A 80 -16.06 4.57 -4.41
N GLY A 81 -14.98 4.90 -5.11
CA GLY A 81 -15.03 5.25 -6.52
C GLY A 81 -15.35 6.71 -6.81
N ILE A 82 -15.45 7.56 -5.78
CA ILE A 82 -15.54 9.02 -5.94
C ILE A 82 -14.15 9.65 -5.72
N CYS A 83 -13.82 10.66 -6.52
CA CYS A 83 -12.58 11.40 -6.44
C CYS A 83 -12.62 12.43 -5.31
N ASP A 84 -11.69 12.33 -4.35
CA ASP A 84 -11.62 13.23 -3.18
C ASP A 84 -11.38 14.71 -3.54
N SER A 85 -10.86 14.99 -4.73
CA SER A 85 -10.54 16.37 -5.15
C SER A 85 -11.67 17.07 -5.90
N CYS A 86 -12.44 16.35 -6.73
CA CYS A 86 -13.43 16.96 -7.61
C CYS A 86 -14.84 16.40 -7.45
N GLY A 87 -15.03 15.36 -6.64
CA GLY A 87 -16.31 14.68 -6.47
C GLY A 87 -16.78 13.87 -7.69
N GLY A 88 -15.98 13.83 -8.78
CA GLY A 88 -16.29 13.03 -9.96
C GLY A 88 -15.98 11.54 -9.78
N GLU A 89 -16.52 10.71 -10.66
CA GLU A 89 -16.28 9.26 -10.62
C GLU A 89 -14.84 8.89 -11.02
N ILE A 90 -14.27 7.92 -10.32
CA ILE A 90 -13.01 7.27 -10.67
C ILE A 90 -13.33 6.13 -11.64
N GLY A 91 -12.73 6.17 -12.83
CA GLY A 91 -12.99 5.18 -13.87
C GLY A 91 -12.73 3.73 -13.40
N LEU A 92 -13.62 2.82 -13.74
CA LEU A 92 -13.59 1.42 -13.30
C LEU A 92 -12.23 0.75 -13.56
N LYS A 93 -11.68 0.89 -14.78
CA LYS A 93 -10.37 0.33 -15.17
C LYS A 93 -9.22 0.79 -14.27
N ARG A 94 -9.32 2.00 -13.71
CA ARG A 94 -8.32 2.53 -12.77
C ARG A 94 -8.41 1.85 -11.42
N LEU A 95 -9.62 1.56 -10.94
CA LEU A 95 -9.83 0.85 -9.68
C LEU A 95 -9.52 -0.64 -9.81
N GLU A 96 -9.77 -1.25 -10.97
CA GLU A 96 -9.30 -2.61 -11.28
C GLU A 96 -7.76 -2.70 -11.24
N ALA A 97 -7.07 -1.71 -11.79
CA ALA A 97 -5.61 -1.65 -11.74
C ALA A 97 -5.06 -1.26 -10.36
N ARG A 98 -5.78 -0.38 -9.63
CA ARG A 98 -5.37 0.12 -8.32
C ARG A 98 -6.59 0.44 -7.45
N PRO A 99 -7.09 -0.52 -6.66
CA PRO A 99 -8.33 -0.36 -5.88
C PRO A 99 -8.20 0.67 -4.75
N VAL A 100 -6.99 0.91 -4.26
CA VAL A 100 -6.71 1.95 -3.25
C VAL A 100 -6.67 3.39 -3.80
N ALA A 101 -7.08 3.63 -5.05
CA ALA A 101 -7.06 4.96 -5.63
C ALA A 101 -8.12 5.89 -5.00
N THR A 102 -7.71 7.11 -4.68
CA THR A 102 -8.58 8.17 -4.11
C THR A 102 -8.86 9.32 -5.08
N TYR A 103 -8.09 9.41 -6.16
CA TYR A 103 -8.22 10.47 -7.16
C TYR A 103 -8.47 9.91 -8.56
N CYS A 104 -9.28 10.62 -9.35
CA CYS A 104 -9.39 10.40 -10.78
C CYS A 104 -8.06 10.72 -11.49
N ILE A 105 -7.94 10.29 -12.76
CA ILE A 105 -6.70 10.45 -13.55
C ILE A 105 -6.33 11.93 -13.65
N GLU A 106 -7.27 12.80 -14.02
CA GLU A 106 -7.01 14.22 -14.23
C GLU A 106 -6.51 14.92 -12.97
N CYS A 107 -7.18 14.68 -11.83
CA CYS A 107 -6.78 15.27 -10.55
C CYS A 107 -5.41 14.75 -10.12
N LYS A 108 -5.13 13.46 -10.32
CA LYS A 108 -3.84 12.90 -9.98
C LYS A 108 -2.72 13.44 -10.88
N THR A 109 -2.95 13.59 -12.19
CA THR A 109 -1.99 14.19 -13.12
C THR A 109 -1.69 15.65 -12.74
N LYS A 110 -2.71 16.44 -12.39
CA LYS A 110 -2.52 17.83 -11.92
C LYS A 110 -1.71 17.87 -10.63
N GLN A 111 -1.97 16.96 -9.69
CA GLN A 111 -1.20 16.86 -8.45
C GLN A 111 0.27 16.53 -8.74
N GLU A 112 0.55 15.54 -9.59
CA GLU A 112 1.91 15.14 -9.94
C GLU A 112 2.68 16.25 -10.67
N GLN A 113 2.01 17.04 -11.52
CA GLN A 113 2.62 18.21 -12.15
C GLN A 113 3.01 19.28 -11.12
N ARG A 114 2.17 19.51 -10.11
CA ARG A 114 2.47 20.44 -9.01
C ARG A 114 3.61 19.94 -8.14
N GLU A 115 3.65 18.65 -7.82
CA GLU A 115 4.74 18.01 -7.06
C GLU A 115 6.07 18.19 -7.80
N LYS A 116 6.10 17.89 -9.11
CA LYS A 116 7.27 18.12 -9.97
C LYS A 116 7.73 19.58 -10.00
N ALA A 117 6.80 20.52 -10.14
CA ALA A 117 7.11 21.96 -10.13
C ALA A 117 7.69 22.43 -8.77
N GLN A 118 7.35 21.73 -7.69
CA GLN A 118 7.84 22.00 -6.33
C GLN A 118 9.13 21.24 -5.99
N GLY A 119 9.69 20.47 -6.92
CA GLY A 119 10.91 19.67 -6.69
C GLY A 119 10.69 18.51 -5.71
N ARG A 120 9.46 18.01 -5.59
CA ARG A 120 9.09 16.86 -4.76
C ARG A 120 8.82 15.62 -5.61
#